data_AF-A0A930X7M8-F1
#
_entry.id   AF-A0A930X7M8-F1
#
_cell.length_a   1.000
_cell.length_b   1.000
_cell.length_c   1.000
_cell.angle_alpha   90.00
_cell.angle_beta   90.00
_cell.angle_gamma   90.00
#
_symmetry.space_group_name_H-M   'P 1'
#
loop_
_entity.id
_entity.type
_entity.pdbx_description
1 polymer ?
#
loop_
_entity_poly.entity_id
_entity_poly.type
_entity_poly.pdbx_seq_one_letter_code
_entity_poly.pdbx_strand_id
1 'polypeptide(L)'
;MTLGSTIIRLSFGGGVLKSPERLDTSILNQLTAHEQRFGLAPAHTDTAFRFQNLIRNLHQATGQRVVVLIDEYDKPILDNLQTPEVALEMRDGLRNLYSVLKESDAHLKFVFLTGVSKFSKVNLFSGLNHLKDITIDKRFSALCGYTETDLDTVFAPELHNVDRQILRDWYNGYNWDGEAVYNPFDLLLYCDTGQLRPHWFETGTPTFLVDFLASHHWFTPDLAHLQTSQTLLSTFDVGNIRPEALLWQTGYLTFHQIAETRPGRWNYTLGYPNLEVEAALNEVLLPAYGADFHAAYTARSQTEAALMQHNLAHLRDSFYALFASIPHDWYRNNPLAEYEGYYASVFYSQLAALGLDTRVEDATNKGRIDLALRYQNHVYLFEFKVIAGTALPGQSAQAAEASNASQPVLKDATEGSPTESTTPAPAAHSPALQQLPAKGYADKYRAPGVGITLIGITFSKQERNIIGWETLSLS
;
A
#
# COMPACT_ATOMS: atom_id res chain seq x y z
N MET A 1 39.47 2.51 -35.32
CA MET A 1 38.74 2.07 -34.12
C MET A 1 37.37 2.70 -34.19
N THR A 2 36.33 1.93 -34.46
CA THR A 2 34.94 2.39 -34.34
C THR A 2 34.71 2.63 -32.85
N LEU A 3 34.78 3.88 -32.41
CA LEU A 3 34.31 4.28 -31.09
C LEU A 3 32.90 3.70 -30.94
N GLY A 4 32.68 2.92 -29.88
CA GLY A 4 31.38 2.31 -29.60
C GLY A 4 30.28 3.37 -29.53
N SER A 5 29.02 2.92 -29.53
CA SER A 5 27.85 3.77 -29.40
C SER A 5 28.07 4.90 -28.38
N THR A 6 27.82 6.16 -28.79
CA THR A 6 28.01 7.40 -28.04
C THR A 6 27.01 7.55 -26.89
N ILE A 7 27.10 6.63 -25.92
CA ILE A 7 26.17 6.51 -24.80
C ILE A 7 26.85 6.98 -23.52
N ILE A 8 26.25 7.97 -22.87
CA ILE A 8 26.55 8.37 -21.49
C ILE A 8 25.46 7.76 -20.61
N ARG A 9 25.86 6.96 -19.62
CA ARG A 9 24.97 6.42 -18.59
C ARG A 9 25.33 7.02 -17.24
N LEU A 10 24.40 7.70 -16.60
CA LEU A 10 24.50 8.11 -15.21
C LEU A 10 23.53 7.26 -14.38
N SER A 11 23.92 6.86 -13.18
CA SER A 11 23.07 6.11 -12.26
C SER A 11 23.29 6.62 -10.84
N PHE A 12 22.20 6.86 -10.12
CA PHE A 12 22.23 7.25 -8.71
C PHE A 12 21.77 6.14 -7.76
N GLY A 13 21.56 4.91 -8.28
CA GLY A 13 21.17 3.74 -7.47
C GLY A 13 22.20 3.32 -6.41
N GLY A 14 23.48 3.67 -6.60
CA GLY A 14 24.57 3.25 -5.75
C GLY A 14 24.75 4.10 -4.48
N GLY A 15 24.40 3.53 -3.33
CA GLY A 15 24.61 4.12 -2.00
C GLY A 15 23.67 5.28 -1.67
N VAL A 16 23.69 5.73 -0.41
CA VAL A 16 22.80 6.81 0.08
C VAL A 16 23.55 8.13 0.12
N LEU A 17 23.24 9.06 -0.78
CA LEU A 17 23.90 10.38 -0.87
C LEU A 17 23.28 11.34 0.14
N LYS A 18 24.03 11.73 1.19
CA LYS A 18 23.52 12.54 2.32
C LYS A 18 24.07 13.98 2.40
N SER A 19 24.86 14.41 1.43
CA SER A 19 25.28 15.82 1.32
C SER A 19 25.55 16.23 -0.14
N PRO A 20 25.44 17.52 -0.49
CA PRO A 20 25.70 18.01 -1.85
C PRO A 20 27.11 17.68 -2.34
N GLU A 21 28.11 17.73 -1.47
CA GLU A 21 29.51 17.42 -1.83
C GLU A 21 29.67 15.96 -2.25
N ARG A 22 28.93 15.06 -1.61
CA ARG A 22 28.90 13.64 -1.98
C ARG A 22 28.16 13.42 -3.30
N LEU A 23 27.10 14.17 -3.56
CA LEU A 23 26.40 14.15 -4.85
C LEU A 23 27.35 14.59 -5.96
N ASP A 24 28.02 15.73 -5.79
CA ASP A 24 29.00 16.24 -6.75
C ASP A 24 30.14 15.27 -6.99
N THR A 25 30.70 14.70 -5.91
CA THR A 25 31.76 13.68 -6.01
C THR A 25 31.28 12.45 -6.80
N SER A 26 30.05 11.98 -6.55
CA SER A 26 29.46 10.87 -7.30
C SER A 26 29.33 11.19 -8.79
N ILE A 27 28.81 12.38 -9.13
CA ILE A 27 28.66 12.84 -10.52
C ILE A 27 30.03 12.93 -11.19
N LEU A 28 31.00 13.60 -10.56
CA LEU A 28 32.35 13.77 -11.12
C LEU A 28 33.06 12.43 -11.36
N ASN A 29 32.88 11.45 -10.47
CA ASN A 29 33.42 10.10 -10.66
C ASN A 29 32.81 9.41 -11.89
N GLN A 30 31.49 9.51 -12.06
CA GLN A 30 30.80 8.96 -13.23
C GLN A 30 31.23 9.65 -14.53
N LEU A 31 31.34 10.98 -14.53
CA LEU A 31 31.84 11.74 -15.68
C LEU A 31 33.29 11.37 -16.02
N THR A 32 34.15 11.22 -15.01
CA THR A 32 35.55 10.79 -15.17
C THR A 32 35.63 9.42 -15.83
N ALA A 33 34.78 8.47 -15.42
CA ALA A 33 34.76 7.14 -16.02
C ALA A 33 34.40 7.18 -17.51
N HIS A 34 33.44 8.02 -17.91
CA HIS A 34 33.10 8.22 -19.33
C HIS A 34 34.20 8.91 -20.10
N GLU A 35 34.80 9.96 -19.54
CA GLU A 35 35.94 10.66 -20.16
C GLU A 35 37.11 9.68 -20.41
N GLN A 36 37.47 8.87 -19.42
CA GLN A 36 38.49 7.83 -19.55
C GLN A 36 38.12 6.79 -20.62
N ARG A 37 36.86 6.32 -20.62
CA ARG A 37 36.36 5.35 -21.60
C ARG A 37 36.49 5.85 -23.03
N PHE A 38 36.30 7.14 -23.27
CA PHE A 38 36.36 7.76 -24.60
C PHE A 38 37.68 8.47 -24.90
N GLY A 39 38.67 8.41 -24.00
CA GLY A 39 39.97 9.06 -24.16
C GLY A 39 39.89 10.60 -24.20
N LEU A 40 38.90 11.18 -23.52
CA LEU A 40 38.69 12.62 -23.43
C LEU A 40 39.35 13.18 -22.16
N ALA A 41 39.89 14.39 -22.26
CA ALA A 41 40.46 15.08 -21.11
C ALA A 41 39.36 15.84 -20.33
N PRO A 42 39.39 15.83 -18.99
CA PRO A 42 38.50 16.66 -18.18
C PRO A 42 38.79 18.14 -18.41
N ALA A 43 37.73 18.92 -18.66
CA ALA A 43 37.87 20.34 -19.00
C ALA A 43 37.38 21.30 -17.90
N HIS A 44 36.68 20.80 -16.87
CA HIS A 44 36.12 21.61 -15.78
C HIS A 44 36.04 20.84 -14.45
N THR A 45 35.96 21.57 -13.34
CA THR A 45 35.73 21.02 -11.99
C THR A 45 34.26 21.00 -11.59
N ASP A 46 33.43 21.88 -12.17
CA ASP A 46 32.00 21.93 -11.95
C ASP A 46 31.27 20.79 -12.68
N THR A 47 30.28 20.19 -12.01
CA THR A 47 29.54 19.01 -12.51
C THR A 47 28.76 19.30 -13.79
N ALA A 48 28.02 20.41 -13.84
CA ALA A 48 27.19 20.78 -14.99
C ALA A 48 28.06 21.12 -16.21
N PHE A 49 29.05 22.00 -16.06
CA PHE A 49 29.93 22.36 -17.17
C PHE A 49 30.76 21.18 -17.69
N ARG A 50 31.21 20.30 -16.79
CA ARG A 50 31.93 19.09 -17.19
C ARG A 50 31.03 18.13 -17.97
N PHE A 51 29.77 17.96 -17.54
CA PHE A 51 28.80 17.15 -18.26
C PHE A 51 28.49 17.73 -19.66
N GLN A 52 28.29 19.05 -19.75
CA GLN A 52 28.05 19.74 -21.03
C GLN A 52 29.21 19.52 -22.00
N ASN A 53 30.44 19.69 -21.51
CA ASN A 53 31.63 19.48 -22.32
C ASN A 53 31.81 18.03 -22.73
N LEU A 54 31.52 17.07 -21.86
CA LEU A 54 31.57 15.66 -22.21
C LEU A 54 30.62 15.35 -23.39
N ILE A 55 29.38 15.83 -23.34
CA ILE A 55 28.40 15.66 -24.43
C ILE A 55 28.94 16.28 -25.74
N ARG A 56 29.40 17.53 -25.69
CA ARG A 56 29.91 18.25 -26.87
C ARG A 56 31.14 17.57 -27.46
N ASN A 57 32.13 17.25 -26.63
CA ASN A 57 33.40 16.66 -27.05
C ASN A 57 33.16 15.26 -27.62
N LEU A 58 32.25 14.47 -27.03
CA LEU A 58 31.91 13.16 -27.56
C LEU A 58 31.24 13.25 -28.93
N HIS A 59 30.33 14.21 -29.14
CA HIS A 59 29.74 14.46 -30.46
C HIS A 59 30.81 14.88 -31.48
N GLN A 60 31.73 15.78 -31.10
CA GLN A 60 32.81 16.23 -31.98
C GLN A 60 33.80 15.11 -32.33
N ALA A 61 34.19 14.29 -31.36
CA ALA A 61 35.16 13.21 -31.55
C ALA A 61 34.61 12.05 -32.38
N THR A 62 33.32 11.77 -32.29
CA THR A 62 32.69 10.62 -32.96
C THR A 62 31.92 10.99 -34.22
N GLY A 63 31.54 12.27 -34.39
CA GLY A 63 30.60 12.72 -35.42
C GLY A 63 29.16 12.25 -35.18
N GLN A 64 28.88 11.60 -34.06
CA GLN A 64 27.56 11.06 -33.73
C GLN A 64 26.93 11.80 -32.54
N ARG A 65 25.66 12.16 -32.67
CA ARG A 65 24.89 12.73 -31.56
C ARG A 65 24.80 11.72 -30.40
N VAL A 66 24.84 12.24 -29.17
CA VAL A 66 25.01 11.46 -27.94
C VAL A 66 23.67 10.96 -27.41
N VAL A 67 23.63 9.72 -26.93
CA VAL A 67 22.53 9.16 -26.14
C VAL A 67 22.84 9.33 -24.66
N VAL A 68 21.93 9.88 -23.89
CA VAL A 68 22.06 10.03 -22.44
C VAL A 68 20.99 9.18 -21.76
N LEU A 69 21.43 8.29 -20.87
CA LEU A 69 20.57 7.47 -20.02
C LEU A 69 20.85 7.84 -18.56
N ILE A 70 19.83 8.24 -17.82
CA ILE A 70 19.94 8.60 -16.41
C ILE A 70 19.01 7.67 -15.63
N ASP A 71 19.59 6.91 -14.72
CA ASP A 71 18.91 5.92 -13.92
C ASP A 71 18.81 6.41 -12.47
N GLU A 72 17.67 6.16 -11.83
CA GLU A 72 17.35 6.66 -10.48
C GLU A 72 17.51 8.19 -10.37
N TYR A 73 16.97 8.94 -11.34
CA TYR A 73 17.25 10.38 -11.51
C TYR A 73 16.90 11.25 -10.27
N ASP A 74 16.07 10.73 -9.40
CA ASP A 74 15.40 11.36 -8.27
C ASP A 74 15.80 10.78 -6.91
N LYS A 75 16.44 9.60 -6.90
CA LYS A 75 16.85 8.88 -5.68
C LYS A 75 17.61 9.74 -4.67
N PRO A 76 18.57 10.62 -5.04
CA PRO A 76 19.26 11.46 -4.06
C PRO A 76 18.32 12.38 -3.28
N ILE A 77 17.17 12.75 -3.84
CA ILE A 77 16.14 13.54 -3.14
C ILE A 77 15.34 12.62 -2.21
N LEU A 78 14.92 11.45 -2.73
CA LEU A 78 14.12 10.47 -1.99
C LEU A 78 14.81 9.94 -0.73
N ASP A 79 16.11 9.68 -0.84
CA ASP A 79 16.96 9.22 0.26
C ASP A 79 17.06 10.25 1.42
N ASN A 80 16.64 11.50 1.21
CA ASN A 80 16.74 12.59 2.18
C ASN A 80 15.38 13.22 2.54
N LEU A 81 14.24 12.59 2.22
CA LEU A 81 12.90 13.17 2.50
C LEU A 81 12.64 13.44 3.99
N GLN A 82 13.33 12.75 4.90
CA GLN A 82 13.27 13.00 6.35
C GLN A 82 14.06 14.24 6.78
N THR A 83 14.85 14.84 5.88
CA THR A 83 15.71 16.00 6.13
C THR A 83 15.49 17.02 5.01
N PRO A 84 14.39 17.79 5.06
CA PRO A 84 13.91 18.61 3.95
C PRO A 84 14.97 19.57 3.38
N GLU A 85 15.82 20.15 4.22
CA GLU A 85 16.92 21.02 3.83
C GLU A 85 17.92 20.31 2.91
N VAL A 86 18.35 19.10 3.27
CA VAL A 86 19.26 18.29 2.45
C VAL A 86 18.57 17.85 1.16
N ALA A 87 17.31 17.42 1.23
CA ALA A 87 16.54 17.05 0.03
C ALA A 87 16.39 18.23 -0.95
N LEU A 88 16.20 19.46 -0.46
CA LEU A 88 16.16 20.67 -1.30
C LEU A 88 17.52 20.96 -1.95
N GLU A 89 18.62 20.80 -1.22
CA GLU A 89 19.97 20.96 -1.78
C GLU A 89 20.27 19.88 -2.84
N MET A 90 19.90 18.62 -2.61
CA MET A 90 20.02 17.53 -3.58
C MET A 90 19.24 17.83 -4.86
N ARG A 91 17.99 18.29 -4.71
CA ARG A 91 17.14 18.69 -5.82
C ARG A 91 17.81 19.79 -6.64
N ASP A 92 18.38 20.79 -5.99
CA ASP A 92 19.01 21.92 -6.66
C ASP A 92 20.30 21.52 -7.39
N GLY A 93 21.11 20.62 -6.82
CA GLY A 93 22.28 20.03 -7.49
C GLY A 93 21.89 19.20 -8.72
N LEU A 94 20.88 18.34 -8.60
CA LEU A 94 20.36 17.55 -9.72
C LEU A 94 19.74 18.44 -10.81
N ARG A 95 18.97 19.47 -10.43
CA ARG A 95 18.44 20.47 -11.36
C ARG A 95 19.56 21.14 -12.16
N ASN A 96 20.65 21.52 -11.48
CA ASN A 96 21.82 22.12 -12.13
C ASN A 96 22.43 21.18 -13.17
N LEU A 97 22.69 19.92 -12.79
CA LEU A 97 23.22 18.89 -13.69
C LEU A 97 22.32 18.68 -14.90
N TYR A 98 21.01 18.49 -14.68
CA TYR A 98 20.10 18.16 -15.76
C TYR A 98 19.90 19.33 -16.74
N SER A 99 19.87 20.57 -16.26
CA SER A 99 19.64 21.78 -17.08
C SER A 99 20.49 21.86 -18.36
N VAL A 100 21.71 21.32 -18.29
CA VAL A 100 22.69 21.20 -19.38
C VAL A 100 22.13 20.50 -20.62
N LEU A 101 21.22 19.53 -20.44
CA LEU A 101 20.65 18.76 -21.55
C LEU A 101 19.88 19.65 -22.52
N LYS A 102 19.22 20.71 -22.03
CA LYS A 102 18.50 21.66 -22.88
C LYS A 102 19.44 22.45 -23.79
N GLU A 103 20.54 22.95 -23.25
CA GLU A 103 21.54 23.68 -24.05
C GLU A 103 22.31 22.76 -25.00
N SER A 104 22.37 21.46 -24.67
CA SER A 104 23.09 20.45 -25.45
C SER A 104 22.23 19.78 -26.53
N ASP A 105 21.00 20.22 -26.79
CA ASP A 105 20.04 19.58 -27.71
C ASP A 105 20.62 19.26 -29.10
N ALA A 106 21.39 20.20 -29.68
CA ALA A 106 22.06 20.00 -30.97
C ALA A 106 23.06 18.84 -30.99
N HIS A 107 23.57 18.46 -29.82
CA HIS A 107 24.51 17.35 -29.64
C HIS A 107 23.83 16.05 -29.19
N LEU A 108 22.54 16.08 -28.86
CA LEU A 108 21.81 14.94 -28.32
C LEU A 108 21.02 14.22 -29.41
N LYS A 109 21.06 12.88 -29.33
CA LYS A 109 20.25 11.98 -30.17
C LYS A 109 19.00 11.55 -29.42
N PHE A 110 19.16 11.23 -28.14
CA PHE A 110 18.11 10.69 -27.28
C PHE A 110 18.48 10.90 -25.81
N VAL A 111 17.49 11.22 -24.98
CA VAL A 111 17.64 11.33 -23.53
C VAL A 111 16.54 10.50 -22.89
N PHE A 112 16.91 9.63 -21.95
CA PHE A 112 15.97 8.81 -21.20
C PHE A 112 16.30 8.87 -19.72
N LEU A 113 15.26 9.09 -18.90
CA LEU A 113 15.38 9.17 -17.45
C LEU A 113 14.42 8.15 -16.82
N THR A 114 14.92 7.37 -15.87
CA THR A 114 14.15 6.42 -15.06
C THR A 114 14.29 6.79 -13.58
N GLY A 115 13.22 6.61 -12.84
CA GLY A 115 13.10 6.94 -11.41
C GLY A 115 11.70 6.55 -10.93
N VAL A 116 11.48 6.64 -9.62
CA VAL A 116 10.20 6.22 -9.02
C VAL A 116 9.23 7.39 -8.89
N SER A 117 9.73 8.57 -8.55
CA SER A 117 8.92 9.76 -8.30
C SER A 117 8.72 10.63 -9.54
N LYS A 118 7.65 11.42 -9.51
CA LYS A 118 7.27 12.38 -10.54
C LYS A 118 7.47 13.80 -10.03
N PHE A 119 8.71 14.17 -9.73
CA PHE A 119 9.06 15.55 -9.39
C PHE A 119 8.53 16.48 -10.49
N SER A 120 7.76 17.49 -10.09
CA SER A 120 7.04 18.32 -11.06
C SER A 120 8.01 18.98 -12.04
N LYS A 121 7.56 19.16 -13.30
CA LYS A 121 8.34 19.90 -14.33
C LYS A 121 8.68 21.33 -13.91
N VAL A 122 7.99 21.88 -12.90
CA VAL A 122 8.22 23.22 -12.37
C VAL A 122 9.38 23.25 -11.37
N ASN A 123 9.74 22.11 -10.75
CA ASN A 123 10.72 22.06 -9.66
C ASN A 123 12.09 21.55 -10.15
N LEU A 124 12.18 20.29 -10.59
CA LEU A 124 13.44 19.68 -11.03
C LEU A 124 13.75 19.96 -12.50
N PHE A 125 12.72 20.02 -13.35
CA PHE A 125 12.86 20.16 -14.80
C PHE A 125 12.43 21.53 -15.33
N SER A 126 12.44 22.58 -14.51
CA SER A 126 12.09 23.93 -14.98
C SER A 126 13.03 24.41 -16.10
N GLY A 127 14.29 23.95 -16.07
CA GLY A 127 15.27 24.08 -17.14
C GLY A 127 15.12 23.05 -18.28
N LEU A 128 14.27 22.02 -18.17
CA LEU A 128 14.08 20.92 -19.13
C LEU A 128 12.61 20.73 -19.56
N ASN A 129 12.02 21.79 -20.11
CA ASN A 129 10.62 21.77 -20.52
C ASN A 129 10.31 20.93 -21.78
N HIS A 130 11.31 20.34 -22.45
CA HIS A 130 11.13 19.50 -23.63
C HIS A 130 10.96 18.00 -23.36
N LEU A 131 11.02 17.56 -22.09
CA LEU A 131 10.85 16.15 -21.76
C LEU A 131 9.40 15.72 -21.99
N LYS A 132 9.23 14.57 -22.64
CA LYS A 132 7.96 13.87 -22.73
C LYS A 132 7.86 12.88 -21.59
N ASP A 133 6.90 13.10 -20.70
CA ASP A 133 6.51 12.12 -19.70
C ASP A 133 5.68 11.03 -20.39
N ILE A 134 6.12 9.78 -20.26
CA ILE A 134 5.48 8.60 -20.84
C ILE A 134 4.92 7.65 -19.77
N THR A 135 4.96 8.02 -18.48
CA THR A 135 4.59 7.13 -17.38
C THR A 135 3.18 6.59 -17.54
N ILE A 136 2.24 7.42 -18.01
CA ILE A 136 0.83 7.03 -18.23
C ILE A 136 0.47 6.85 -19.72
N ASP A 137 1.47 6.67 -20.58
CA ASP A 137 1.26 6.49 -22.02
C ASP A 137 1.07 5.01 -22.32
N LYS A 138 -0.15 4.63 -22.71
CA LYS A 138 -0.57 3.24 -23.03
C LYS A 138 0.43 2.43 -23.83
N ARG A 139 1.16 3.07 -24.75
CA ARG A 139 2.15 2.42 -25.62
C ARG A 139 3.36 1.86 -24.87
N PHE A 140 3.57 2.31 -23.64
CA PHE A 140 4.69 1.92 -22.78
C PHE A 140 4.21 1.22 -21.49
N SER A 141 2.91 0.89 -21.38
CA SER A 141 2.33 0.25 -20.18
C SER A 141 3.04 -1.04 -19.78
N ALA A 142 3.43 -1.85 -20.76
CA ALA A 142 4.14 -3.11 -20.53
C ALA A 142 5.68 -2.99 -20.46
N LEU A 143 6.25 -1.78 -20.47
CA LEU A 143 7.70 -1.59 -20.62
C LEU A 143 8.54 -2.18 -19.47
N CYS A 144 8.01 -2.17 -18.25
CA CYS A 144 8.75 -2.49 -17.04
C CYS A 144 8.35 -3.83 -16.38
N GLY A 145 7.66 -4.70 -17.11
CA GLY A 145 7.22 -5.99 -16.57
C GLY A 145 6.97 -7.04 -17.64
N TYR A 146 6.54 -8.23 -17.21
CA TYR A 146 6.13 -9.29 -18.13
C TYR A 146 4.62 -9.28 -18.35
N THR A 147 4.18 -9.64 -19.53
CA THR A 147 2.77 -9.72 -19.92
C THR A 147 2.25 -11.15 -19.85
N GLU A 148 0.94 -11.34 -19.96
CA GLU A 148 0.37 -12.69 -20.13
C GLU A 148 0.95 -13.41 -21.36
N THR A 149 1.25 -12.66 -22.42
CA THR A 149 1.87 -13.19 -23.64
C THR A 149 3.28 -13.71 -23.36
N ASP A 150 4.06 -13.02 -22.53
CA ASP A 150 5.40 -13.49 -22.15
C ASP A 150 5.31 -14.80 -21.35
N LEU A 151 4.34 -14.93 -20.46
CA LEU A 151 4.12 -16.17 -19.72
C LEU A 151 3.68 -17.33 -20.63
N ASP A 152 2.89 -17.05 -21.66
CA ASP A 152 2.41 -18.05 -22.62
C ASP A 152 3.46 -18.47 -23.66
N THR A 153 4.55 -17.69 -23.81
CA THR A 153 5.54 -17.90 -24.86
C THR A 153 6.95 -18.12 -24.31
N VAL A 154 7.49 -17.16 -23.58
CA VAL A 154 8.87 -17.18 -23.05
C VAL A 154 8.96 -18.10 -21.83
N PHE A 155 8.02 -17.97 -20.88
CA PHE A 155 8.02 -18.74 -19.63
C PHE A 155 7.16 -20.01 -19.66
N ALA A 156 6.62 -20.36 -20.84
CA ALA A 156 5.79 -21.56 -20.98
C ALA A 156 6.49 -22.86 -20.49
N PRO A 157 7.81 -23.07 -20.71
CA PRO A 157 8.53 -24.24 -20.20
C PRO A 157 8.58 -24.33 -18.67
N GLU A 158 8.64 -23.20 -17.97
CA GLU A 158 8.76 -23.12 -16.52
C GLU A 158 7.40 -23.21 -15.82
N LEU A 159 6.30 -22.91 -16.53
CA LEU A 159 4.95 -22.77 -15.96
C LEU A 159 4.02 -23.94 -16.27
N HIS A 160 4.57 -25.12 -16.58
CA HIS A 160 3.77 -26.33 -16.83
C HIS A 160 2.98 -26.77 -15.58
N ASN A 161 1.65 -26.91 -15.71
CA ASN A 161 0.71 -27.29 -14.64
C ASN A 161 0.62 -26.29 -13.47
N VAL A 162 1.08 -25.05 -13.65
CA VAL A 162 0.88 -23.99 -12.67
C VAL A 162 -0.53 -23.40 -12.84
N ASP A 163 -1.24 -23.20 -11.74
CA ASP A 163 -2.46 -22.40 -11.77
C ASP A 163 -2.11 -20.94 -12.05
N ARG A 164 -2.39 -20.51 -13.29
CA ARG A 164 -2.09 -19.16 -13.77
C ARG A 164 -2.83 -18.08 -13.01
N GLN A 165 -3.99 -18.39 -12.42
CA GLN A 165 -4.72 -17.42 -11.63
C GLN A 165 -3.95 -17.06 -10.35
N ILE A 166 -3.30 -18.04 -9.72
CA ILE A 166 -2.49 -17.82 -8.52
C ILE A 166 -1.32 -16.88 -8.81
N LEU A 167 -0.60 -17.08 -9.93
CA LEU A 167 0.47 -16.17 -10.34
C LEU A 167 -0.03 -14.77 -10.66
N ARG A 168 -1.20 -14.68 -11.31
CA ARG A 168 -1.83 -13.39 -11.60
C ARG A 168 -2.17 -12.65 -10.31
N ASP A 169 -2.76 -13.33 -9.34
CA ASP A 169 -3.19 -12.73 -8.08
C ASP A 169 -2.01 -12.31 -7.19
N TRP A 170 -0.88 -13.02 -7.26
CA TRP A 170 0.31 -12.73 -6.46
C TRP A 170 1.29 -11.77 -7.10
N TYR A 171 1.52 -11.85 -8.41
CA TYR A 171 2.65 -11.16 -9.05
C TYR A 171 2.26 -10.21 -10.19
N ASN A 172 1.02 -10.25 -10.70
CA ASN A 172 0.53 -9.32 -11.73
C ASN A 172 -0.30 -8.19 -11.13
N GLY A 173 -0.39 -7.07 -11.83
CA GLY A 173 -1.38 -6.03 -11.53
C GLY A 173 -0.81 -4.63 -11.63
N TYR A 174 0.51 -4.47 -11.75
CA TYR A 174 1.14 -3.18 -12.00
C TYR A 174 0.65 -2.61 -13.33
N ASN A 175 -0.05 -1.47 -13.27
CA ASN A 175 -0.71 -0.84 -14.39
C ASN A 175 -0.59 0.69 -14.32
N TRP A 176 -0.06 1.28 -15.38
CA TRP A 176 0.05 2.72 -15.56
C TRP A 176 -0.74 3.21 -16.79
N ASP A 177 -1.96 2.70 -16.96
CA ASP A 177 -2.86 2.91 -18.12
C ASP A 177 -2.47 2.01 -19.29
N GLY A 178 -3.05 0.81 -19.37
CA GLY A 178 -2.85 -0.12 -20.47
C GLY A 178 -2.91 -1.57 -20.02
N GLU A 179 -1.93 -2.37 -20.47
CA GLU A 179 -1.77 -3.76 -20.05
C GLU A 179 -1.10 -3.80 -18.67
N ALA A 180 -1.68 -4.57 -17.75
CA ALA A 180 -1.07 -4.84 -16.46
C ALA A 180 0.06 -5.86 -16.62
N VAL A 181 1.13 -5.68 -15.84
CA VAL A 181 2.32 -6.54 -15.92
C VAL A 181 2.65 -7.23 -14.61
N TYR A 182 3.28 -8.38 -14.76
CA TYR A 182 3.94 -9.13 -13.71
C TYR A 182 5.23 -8.43 -13.30
N ASN A 183 5.51 -8.40 -11.99
CA ASN A 183 6.83 -8.03 -11.50
C ASN A 183 7.88 -9.02 -12.05
N PRO A 184 8.92 -8.55 -12.77
CA PRO A 184 9.92 -9.42 -13.33
C PRO A 184 10.67 -10.27 -12.32
N PHE A 185 11.03 -9.69 -11.18
CA PHE A 185 11.88 -10.36 -10.21
C PHE A 185 11.11 -11.47 -9.49
N ASP A 186 9.88 -11.18 -9.06
CA ASP A 186 9.05 -12.14 -8.32
C ASP A 186 8.68 -13.33 -9.22
N LEU A 187 8.37 -13.09 -10.50
CA LEU A 187 8.10 -14.15 -11.45
C LEU A 187 9.34 -15.02 -11.73
N LEU A 188 10.52 -14.42 -11.85
CA LEU A 188 11.77 -15.16 -12.05
C LEU A 188 12.11 -16.02 -10.83
N LEU A 189 11.93 -15.50 -9.62
CA LEU A 189 12.13 -16.26 -8.38
C LEU A 189 11.11 -17.40 -8.23
N TYR A 190 9.86 -17.18 -8.65
CA TYR A 190 8.89 -18.27 -8.74
C TYR A 190 9.32 -19.34 -9.74
N CYS A 191 9.79 -18.96 -10.92
CA CYS A 191 10.25 -19.93 -11.93
C CYS A 191 11.48 -20.73 -11.44
N ASP A 192 12.35 -20.13 -10.64
CA ASP A 192 13.52 -20.80 -10.05
C ASP A 192 13.13 -21.76 -8.90
N THR A 193 12.20 -21.34 -8.03
CA THR A 193 11.91 -22.05 -6.78
C THR A 193 10.64 -22.90 -6.80
N GLY A 194 9.71 -22.60 -7.71
CA GLY A 194 8.34 -23.13 -7.74
C GLY A 194 7.47 -22.70 -6.54
N GLN A 195 7.88 -21.70 -5.76
CA GLN A 195 7.22 -21.30 -4.51
C GLN A 195 6.75 -19.86 -4.58
N LEU A 196 5.51 -19.62 -4.14
CA LEU A 196 5.03 -18.27 -3.86
C LEU A 196 5.68 -17.77 -2.58
N ARG A 197 6.27 -16.58 -2.67
CA ARG A 197 6.84 -15.86 -1.54
C ARG A 197 6.65 -14.36 -1.70
N PRO A 198 6.55 -13.61 -0.59
CA PRO A 198 6.56 -12.16 -0.60
C PRO A 198 8.02 -11.65 -0.66
N HIS A 199 8.51 -11.38 -1.86
CA HIS A 199 9.83 -10.83 -2.14
C HIS A 199 9.89 -9.30 -2.09
N TRP A 200 8.74 -8.61 -2.21
CA TRP A 200 8.66 -7.14 -2.24
C TRP A 200 9.36 -6.42 -1.08
N PHE A 201 9.40 -7.01 0.13
CA PHE A 201 10.12 -6.43 1.29
C PHE A 201 11.54 -6.95 1.51
N GLU A 202 11.95 -8.03 0.84
CA GLU A 202 13.35 -8.50 0.91
C GLU A 202 14.30 -7.47 0.27
N THR A 203 13.78 -6.58 -0.58
CA THR A 203 14.54 -5.54 -1.31
C THR A 203 14.60 -4.17 -0.62
N GLY A 204 14.04 -4.03 0.58
CA GLY A 204 14.20 -2.84 1.44
C GLY A 204 12.88 -2.21 1.84
N THR A 205 12.49 -2.37 3.11
CA THR A 205 11.38 -1.65 3.74
C THR A 205 11.64 -0.14 3.66
N PRO A 206 10.80 0.67 2.98
CA PRO A 206 10.91 2.11 3.09
C PRO A 206 10.28 2.50 4.43
N THR A 207 11.09 2.48 5.49
CA THR A 207 10.73 3.00 6.82
C THR A 207 10.05 4.36 6.69
N PHE A 208 10.52 5.18 5.75
CA PHE A 208 9.90 6.44 5.38
C PHE A 208 8.41 6.33 5.03
N LEU A 209 7.98 5.38 4.19
CA LEU A 209 6.57 5.23 3.82
C LEU A 209 5.72 4.85 5.03
N VAL A 210 6.21 3.91 5.84
CA VAL A 210 5.53 3.45 7.05
C VAL A 210 5.35 4.60 8.04
N ASP A 211 6.43 5.34 8.33
CA ASP A 211 6.41 6.52 9.19
C ASP A 211 5.47 7.62 8.63
N PHE A 212 5.49 7.79 7.31
CA PHE A 212 4.66 8.76 6.61
C PHE A 212 3.16 8.42 6.73
N LEU A 213 2.76 7.17 6.46
CA LEU A 213 1.36 6.75 6.61
C LEU A 213 0.87 6.80 8.06
N ALA A 214 1.72 6.41 9.01
CA ALA A 214 1.40 6.45 10.43
C ALA A 214 1.23 7.90 10.93
N SER A 215 2.14 8.79 10.58
CA SER A 215 2.07 10.22 10.95
C SER A 215 0.87 10.95 10.36
N HIS A 216 0.39 10.52 9.18
CA HIS A 216 -0.81 11.07 8.54
C HIS A 216 -2.12 10.39 8.97
N HIS A 217 -2.06 9.45 9.91
CA HIS A 217 -3.22 8.75 10.46
C HIS A 217 -4.09 8.07 9.41
N TRP A 218 -3.44 7.46 8.42
CA TRP A 218 -4.16 6.88 7.29
C TRP A 218 -5.06 5.73 7.72
N PHE A 219 -6.30 5.73 7.21
CA PHE A 219 -7.21 4.61 7.35
C PHE A 219 -6.84 3.54 6.32
N THR A 220 -6.17 2.46 6.74
CA THR A 220 -5.61 1.48 5.80
C THR A 220 -6.62 0.84 4.85
N PRO A 221 -7.89 0.59 5.24
CA PRO A 221 -8.88 0.08 4.31
C PRO A 221 -9.09 0.97 3.08
N ASP A 222 -8.87 2.29 3.18
CA ASP A 222 -9.03 3.19 2.03
C ASP A 222 -7.92 3.00 0.97
N LEU A 223 -6.80 2.36 1.32
CA LEU A 223 -5.71 2.06 0.36
C LEU A 223 -6.16 1.11 -0.75
N ALA A 224 -7.11 0.21 -0.45
CA ALA A 224 -7.62 -0.73 -1.43
C ALA A 224 -8.47 -0.07 -2.54
N HIS A 225 -9.01 1.12 -2.29
CA HIS A 225 -9.87 1.84 -3.24
C HIS A 225 -9.80 3.36 -3.06
N LEU A 226 -8.73 3.95 -3.59
CA LEU A 226 -8.41 5.35 -3.41
C LEU A 226 -8.68 6.16 -4.68
N GLN A 227 -9.60 7.12 -4.62
CA GLN A 227 -9.91 7.99 -5.75
C GLN A 227 -8.98 9.20 -5.82
N THR A 228 -8.41 9.46 -6.99
CA THR A 228 -7.48 10.58 -7.20
C THR A 228 -7.62 11.21 -8.60
N SER A 229 -6.84 12.26 -8.85
CA SER A 229 -6.77 12.98 -10.12
C SER A 229 -5.33 13.07 -10.62
N GLN A 230 -5.16 13.32 -11.92
CA GLN A 230 -3.84 13.46 -12.53
C GLN A 230 -2.98 14.55 -11.86
N THR A 231 -3.62 15.64 -11.43
CA THR A 231 -2.94 16.75 -10.72
C THR A 231 -2.38 16.29 -9.37
N LEU A 232 -3.15 15.53 -8.60
CA LEU A 232 -2.72 15.01 -7.29
C LEU A 232 -1.57 14.03 -7.46
N LEU A 233 -1.66 13.10 -8.43
CA LEU A 233 -0.59 12.15 -8.76
C LEU A 233 0.71 12.83 -9.24
N SER A 234 0.61 14.05 -9.77
CA SER A 234 1.75 14.84 -10.22
C SER A 234 2.28 15.81 -9.14
N THR A 235 1.63 15.86 -7.96
CA THR A 235 2.03 16.73 -6.85
C THR A 235 3.03 15.99 -5.97
N PHE A 236 4.31 16.08 -6.33
CA PHE A 236 5.42 15.55 -5.54
C PHE A 236 6.44 16.68 -5.30
N ASP A 237 6.32 17.34 -4.14
CA ASP A 237 7.22 18.39 -3.67
C ASP A 237 7.74 18.01 -2.27
N VAL A 238 9.01 18.29 -2.00
CA VAL A 238 9.73 17.85 -0.78
C VAL A 238 9.02 18.29 0.52
N GLY A 239 8.27 19.40 0.47
CA GLY A 239 7.48 19.90 1.61
C GLY A 239 5.97 19.59 1.58
N ASN A 240 5.46 18.95 0.53
CA ASN A 240 4.03 18.66 0.36
C ASN A 240 3.84 17.42 -0.52
N ILE A 241 4.21 16.26 0.01
CA ILE A 241 4.01 14.98 -0.64
C ILE A 241 2.59 14.48 -0.34
N ARG A 242 1.84 14.16 -1.38
CA ARG A 242 0.52 13.55 -1.24
C ARG A 242 0.65 12.02 -1.05
N PRO A 243 -0.01 11.40 -0.06
CA PRO A 243 0.06 9.96 0.15
C PRO A 243 -0.29 9.14 -1.09
N GLU A 244 -1.32 9.57 -1.83
CA GLU A 244 -1.77 8.91 -3.05
C GLU A 244 -0.69 8.93 -4.13
N ALA A 245 0.02 10.05 -4.25
CA ALA A 245 1.12 10.20 -5.20
C ALA A 245 2.33 9.36 -4.78
N LEU A 246 2.69 9.38 -3.49
CA LEU A 246 3.81 8.60 -2.96
C LEU A 246 3.58 7.11 -3.17
N LEU A 247 2.43 6.59 -2.74
CA LEU A 247 2.08 5.17 -2.84
C LEU A 247 2.05 4.67 -4.28
N TRP A 248 1.49 5.45 -5.20
CA TRP A 248 1.46 5.10 -6.62
C TRP A 248 2.86 5.14 -7.26
N GLN A 249 3.64 6.17 -6.98
CA GLN A 249 4.99 6.36 -7.52
C GLN A 249 5.98 5.31 -7.00
N THR A 250 5.78 4.85 -5.77
CA THR A 250 6.62 3.80 -5.15
C THR A 250 6.12 2.38 -5.43
N GLY A 251 5.06 2.22 -6.23
CA GLY A 251 4.56 0.91 -6.68
C GLY A 251 3.70 0.15 -5.66
N TYR A 252 3.36 0.77 -4.51
CA TYR A 252 2.45 0.16 -3.53
C TYR A 252 0.99 0.20 -3.98
N LEU A 253 0.64 1.21 -4.79
CA LEU A 253 -0.68 1.31 -5.43
C LEU A 253 -0.52 1.46 -6.94
N THR A 254 -1.56 1.05 -7.67
CA THR A 254 -1.59 1.06 -9.13
C THR A 254 -2.97 1.40 -9.66
N PHE A 255 -3.13 1.64 -10.97
CA PHE A 255 -4.45 1.95 -11.52
C PHE A 255 -5.33 0.70 -11.61
N HIS A 256 -6.42 0.70 -10.86
CA HIS A 256 -7.52 -0.27 -11.01
C HIS A 256 -8.55 0.22 -12.02
N GLN A 257 -8.82 1.52 -12.04
CA GLN A 257 -9.78 2.12 -12.98
C GLN A 257 -9.33 3.52 -13.42
N ILE A 258 -9.58 3.82 -14.68
CA ILE A 258 -9.35 5.14 -15.27
C ILE A 258 -10.64 5.55 -15.97
N ALA A 259 -11.21 6.69 -15.56
CA ALA A 259 -12.47 7.18 -16.08
C ALA A 259 -12.35 8.64 -16.52
N GLU A 260 -12.68 8.90 -17.78
CA GLU A 260 -12.89 10.27 -18.26
C GLU A 260 -14.31 10.70 -17.90
N THR A 261 -14.45 11.52 -16.86
CA THR A 261 -15.77 11.98 -16.40
C THR A 261 -16.37 13.01 -17.34
N ARG A 262 -15.52 13.77 -18.04
CA ARG A 262 -15.83 14.80 -19.06
C ARG A 262 -14.57 14.98 -19.91
N PRO A 263 -14.66 15.52 -21.14
CA PRO A 263 -13.49 15.78 -21.98
C PRO A 263 -12.36 16.51 -21.23
N GLY A 264 -11.20 15.86 -21.12
CA GLY A 264 -10.01 16.37 -20.44
C GLY A 264 -10.00 16.24 -18.91
N ARG A 265 -11.05 15.66 -18.30
CA ARG A 265 -11.13 15.45 -16.84
C ARG A 265 -11.12 13.96 -16.49
N TRP A 266 -9.95 13.51 -16.09
CA TRP A 266 -9.66 12.13 -15.71
C TRP A 266 -9.73 11.93 -14.20
N ASN A 267 -10.43 10.87 -13.80
CA ASN A 267 -10.43 10.33 -12.45
C ASN A 267 -9.75 8.96 -12.48
N TYR A 268 -8.99 8.67 -11.43
CA TYR A 268 -8.24 7.43 -11.28
C TYR A 268 -8.66 6.76 -9.97
N THR A 269 -8.87 5.46 -10.01
CA THR A 269 -9.01 4.62 -8.83
C THR A 269 -7.71 3.85 -8.66
N LEU A 270 -7.09 4.03 -7.50
CA LEU A 270 -5.91 3.31 -7.07
C LEU A 270 -6.30 2.15 -6.15
N GLY A 271 -5.52 1.08 -6.22
CA GLY A 271 -5.56 -0.05 -5.29
C GLY A 271 -4.24 -0.81 -5.33
N TYR A 272 -4.08 -1.82 -4.47
CA TYR A 272 -2.90 -2.67 -4.48
C TYR A 272 -2.72 -3.37 -5.83
N PRO A 273 -1.49 -3.53 -6.35
CA PRO A 273 -1.28 -4.27 -7.59
C PRO A 273 -1.66 -5.75 -7.43
N ASN A 274 -1.29 -6.37 -6.32
CA ASN A 274 -1.47 -7.80 -6.08
C ASN A 274 -1.51 -8.12 -4.58
N LEU A 275 -1.79 -9.39 -4.27
CA LEU A 275 -1.84 -9.92 -2.91
C LEU A 275 -0.48 -9.84 -2.21
N GLU A 276 0.62 -9.97 -2.96
CA GLU A 276 1.95 -9.84 -2.39
C GLU A 276 2.13 -8.46 -1.76
N VAL A 277 1.98 -7.38 -2.55
CA VAL A 277 2.19 -6.01 -2.11
C VAL A 277 1.19 -5.60 -1.03
N GLU A 278 -0.06 -6.07 -1.13
CA GLU A 278 -1.07 -5.85 -0.08
C GLU A 278 -0.64 -6.47 1.25
N ALA A 279 -0.25 -7.75 1.26
CA ALA A 279 0.13 -8.46 2.48
C ALA A 279 1.39 -7.87 3.10
N ALA A 280 2.38 -7.68 2.25
CA ALA A 280 3.66 -7.05 2.49
C ALA A 280 3.50 -5.69 3.20
N LEU A 281 2.71 -4.76 2.64
CA LEU A 281 2.56 -3.42 3.21
C LEU A 281 1.83 -3.46 4.55
N ASN A 282 0.78 -4.26 4.65
CA ASN A 282 -0.02 -4.34 5.87
C ASN A 282 0.74 -5.03 7.02
N GLU A 283 1.66 -5.95 6.73
CA GLU A 283 2.56 -6.54 7.72
C GLU A 283 3.47 -5.47 8.37
N VAL A 284 4.07 -4.57 7.58
CA VAL A 284 4.98 -3.55 8.10
C VAL A 284 4.26 -2.36 8.75
N LEU A 285 2.97 -2.16 8.47
CA LEU A 285 2.16 -1.11 9.10
C LEU A 285 1.72 -1.46 10.53
N LEU A 286 1.59 -2.75 10.86
CA LEU A 286 1.13 -3.19 12.19
C LEU A 286 2.00 -2.66 13.34
N PRO A 287 3.35 -2.72 13.28
CA PRO A 287 4.21 -2.11 14.29
C PRO A 287 4.03 -0.59 14.41
N ALA A 288 3.80 0.10 13.29
CA ALA A 288 3.54 1.54 13.30
C ALA A 288 2.21 1.90 13.96
N TYR A 289 1.27 0.94 14.02
CA TYR A 289 0.02 1.03 14.77
C TYR A 289 0.11 0.51 16.21
N GLY A 290 1.33 0.22 16.69
CA GLY A 290 1.59 -0.12 18.09
C GLY A 290 1.52 -1.61 18.42
N ALA A 291 1.23 -2.46 17.45
CA ALA A 291 1.30 -3.90 17.64
C ALA A 291 2.76 -4.35 17.81
N ASP A 292 3.05 -5.13 18.84
CA ASP A 292 4.36 -5.77 18.95
C ASP A 292 4.58 -6.72 17.77
N PHE A 293 5.78 -6.70 17.18
CA PHE A 293 6.09 -7.49 15.98
C PHE A 293 5.88 -9.00 16.20
N HIS A 294 6.33 -9.53 17.35
CA HIS A 294 6.21 -10.95 17.66
C HIS A 294 4.77 -11.34 17.98
N ALA A 295 4.06 -10.48 18.72
CA ALA A 295 2.64 -10.68 19.01
C ALA A 295 1.79 -10.65 17.74
N ALA A 296 2.03 -9.69 16.83
CA ALA A 296 1.35 -9.58 15.55
C ALA A 296 1.59 -10.82 14.67
N TYR A 297 2.83 -11.29 14.59
CA TYR A 297 3.19 -12.53 13.89
C TYR A 297 2.46 -13.75 14.45
N THR A 298 2.44 -13.88 15.79
CA THR A 298 1.79 -15.00 16.48
C THR A 298 0.28 -14.98 16.26
N ALA A 299 -0.35 -13.81 16.43
CA ALA A 299 -1.77 -13.62 16.16
C ALA A 299 -2.10 -13.93 14.70
N ARG A 300 -1.22 -13.60 13.75
CA ARG A 300 -1.43 -13.87 12.31
C ARG A 300 -1.44 -15.36 12.03
N SER A 301 -0.44 -16.07 12.56
CA SER A 301 -0.36 -17.53 12.43
C SER A 301 -1.59 -18.23 13.03
N GLN A 302 -2.10 -17.73 14.16
CA GLN A 302 -3.32 -18.23 14.79
C GLN A 302 -4.58 -17.92 13.97
N THR A 303 -4.68 -16.71 13.42
CA THR A 303 -5.77 -16.33 12.51
C THR A 303 -5.81 -17.23 11.29
N GLU A 304 -4.67 -17.49 10.65
CA GLU A 304 -4.57 -18.40 9.51
C GLU A 304 -5.04 -19.81 9.86
N ALA A 305 -4.51 -20.38 10.96
CA ALA A 305 -4.92 -21.70 11.45
C ALA A 305 -6.42 -21.76 11.77
N ALA A 306 -6.99 -20.69 12.34
CA ALA A 306 -8.41 -20.60 12.63
C ALA A 306 -9.26 -20.61 11.34
N LEU A 307 -8.85 -19.89 10.30
CA LEU A 307 -9.53 -19.85 9.01
C LEU A 307 -9.48 -21.21 8.31
N MET A 308 -8.33 -21.88 8.33
CA MET A 308 -8.16 -23.24 7.77
C MET A 308 -9.08 -24.27 8.42
N GLN A 309 -9.33 -24.12 9.72
CA GLN A 309 -10.15 -25.05 10.51
C GLN A 309 -11.60 -24.60 10.65
N HIS A 310 -11.97 -23.46 10.05
CA HIS A 310 -13.26 -22.78 10.29
C HIS A 310 -13.57 -22.58 11.79
N ASN A 311 -12.56 -22.35 12.61
CA ASN A 311 -12.68 -22.22 14.06
C ASN A 311 -12.90 -20.75 14.46
N LEU A 312 -14.17 -20.34 14.49
CA LEU A 312 -14.57 -18.96 14.81
C LEU A 312 -14.17 -18.50 16.22
N ALA A 313 -14.05 -19.43 17.18
CA ALA A 313 -13.60 -19.10 18.53
C ALA A 313 -12.10 -18.79 18.55
N HIS A 314 -11.29 -19.61 17.87
CA HIS A 314 -9.86 -19.34 17.74
C HIS A 314 -9.57 -18.07 16.94
N LEU A 315 -10.39 -17.80 15.92
CA LEU A 315 -10.32 -16.56 15.15
C LEU A 315 -10.58 -15.35 16.05
N ARG A 316 -11.60 -15.39 16.91
CA ARG A 316 -11.83 -14.33 17.90
C ARG A 316 -10.61 -14.14 18.79
N ASP A 317 -10.14 -15.23 19.39
CA ASP A 317 -9.10 -15.18 20.42
C ASP A 317 -7.77 -14.62 19.87
N SER A 318 -7.43 -14.89 18.60
CA SER A 318 -6.23 -14.33 17.97
C SER A 318 -6.28 -12.80 17.85
N PHE A 319 -7.45 -12.22 17.51
CA PHE A 319 -7.62 -10.77 17.47
C PHE A 319 -7.64 -10.13 18.86
N TYR A 320 -8.26 -10.79 19.84
CA TYR A 320 -8.19 -10.33 21.23
C TYR A 320 -6.73 -10.27 21.74
N ALA A 321 -5.93 -11.29 21.42
CA ALA A 321 -4.51 -11.33 21.75
C ALA A 321 -3.71 -10.22 21.05
N LEU A 322 -4.00 -9.95 19.77
CA LEU A 322 -3.39 -8.85 19.01
C LEU A 322 -3.61 -7.50 19.70
N PHE A 323 -4.86 -7.13 19.97
CA PHE A 323 -5.17 -5.84 20.61
C PHE A 323 -4.65 -5.75 22.05
N ALA A 324 -4.66 -6.86 22.80
CA ALA A 324 -4.09 -6.91 24.15
C ALA A 324 -2.56 -6.73 24.17
N SER A 325 -1.88 -6.98 23.06
CA SER A 325 -0.42 -6.80 22.94
C SER A 325 0.01 -5.34 22.80
N ILE A 326 -0.91 -4.43 22.46
CA ILE A 326 -0.62 -3.03 22.20
C ILE A 326 -0.43 -2.30 23.54
N PRO A 327 0.76 -1.75 23.85
CA PRO A 327 1.03 -1.16 25.16
C PRO A 327 0.13 0.05 25.46
N HIS A 328 -0.39 0.16 26.68
CA HIS A 328 -1.24 1.30 27.08
C HIS A 328 -0.56 2.66 26.87
N ASP A 329 0.74 2.75 27.06
CA ASP A 329 1.51 3.97 26.84
C ASP A 329 1.60 4.36 25.37
N TRP A 330 1.51 3.40 24.44
CA TRP A 330 1.47 3.68 23.00
C TRP A 330 0.26 4.54 22.67
N TYR A 331 -0.94 4.18 23.16
CA TYR A 331 -2.15 4.96 22.94
C TYR A 331 -2.12 6.35 23.56
N ARG A 332 -1.35 6.56 24.64
CA ARG A 332 -1.21 7.88 25.26
C ARG A 332 -0.28 8.79 24.47
N ASN A 333 0.75 8.21 23.86
CA ASN A 333 1.80 8.93 23.16
C ASN A 333 1.52 9.08 21.65
N ASN A 334 0.50 8.40 21.12
CA ASN A 334 0.17 8.39 19.69
C ASN A 334 -1.25 8.92 19.45
N PRO A 335 -1.42 10.07 18.76
CA PRO A 335 -2.73 10.64 18.41
C PRO A 335 -3.62 9.70 17.56
N LEU A 336 -3.00 8.73 16.86
CA LEU A 336 -3.67 7.66 16.12
C LEU A 336 -4.75 6.94 16.94
N ALA A 337 -4.54 6.75 18.23
CA ALA A 337 -5.44 6.04 19.13
C ALA A 337 -6.83 6.69 19.30
N GLU A 338 -6.93 8.00 19.06
CA GLU A 338 -8.19 8.74 19.19
C GLU A 338 -9.05 8.65 17.92
N TYR A 339 -8.43 8.25 16.80
CA TYR A 339 -9.08 8.10 15.51
C TYR A 339 -10.03 6.89 15.51
N GLU A 340 -11.28 7.11 15.08
CA GLU A 340 -12.31 6.07 15.10
C GLU A 340 -11.96 4.87 14.21
N GLY A 341 -11.28 5.12 13.08
CA GLY A 341 -10.84 4.06 12.17
C GLY A 341 -9.59 3.30 12.62
N TYR A 342 -8.95 3.65 13.74
CA TYR A 342 -7.70 3.00 14.18
C TYR A 342 -7.87 1.48 14.40
N TYR A 343 -8.90 1.08 15.14
CA TYR A 343 -9.14 -0.33 15.43
C TYR A 343 -9.43 -1.13 14.16
N ALA A 344 -10.20 -0.54 13.24
CA ALA A 344 -10.46 -1.13 11.94
C ALA A 344 -9.19 -1.18 11.06
N SER A 345 -8.28 -0.19 11.14
CA SER A 345 -6.98 -0.25 10.46
C SER A 345 -6.10 -1.39 10.98
N VAL A 346 -5.99 -1.57 12.30
CA VAL A 346 -5.22 -2.70 12.88
C VAL A 346 -5.83 -4.03 12.46
N PHE A 347 -7.16 -4.15 12.54
CA PHE A 347 -7.87 -5.38 12.17
C PHE A 347 -7.70 -5.71 10.68
N TYR A 348 -7.92 -4.72 9.79
CA TYR A 348 -7.73 -4.87 8.35
C TYR A 348 -6.29 -5.25 8.04
N SER A 349 -5.31 -4.54 8.61
CA SER A 349 -3.89 -4.81 8.33
C SER A 349 -3.51 -6.23 8.74
N GLN A 350 -4.04 -6.74 9.84
CA GLN A 350 -3.83 -8.12 10.27
C GLN A 350 -4.38 -9.15 9.28
N LEU A 351 -5.54 -8.90 8.67
CA LEU A 351 -6.14 -9.80 7.68
C LEU A 351 -5.47 -9.68 6.31
N ALA A 352 -5.24 -8.46 5.85
CA ALA A 352 -4.55 -8.20 4.59
C ALA A 352 -3.14 -8.81 4.59
N ALA A 353 -2.43 -8.78 5.72
CA ALA A 353 -1.12 -9.41 5.92
C ALA A 353 -1.12 -10.96 5.79
N LEU A 354 -2.28 -11.61 5.64
CA LEU A 354 -2.39 -13.05 5.34
C LEU A 354 -2.19 -13.36 3.85
N GLY A 355 -2.28 -12.37 2.95
CA GLY A 355 -2.23 -12.60 1.50
C GLY A 355 -3.44 -13.36 0.96
N LEU A 356 -4.62 -13.15 1.56
CA LEU A 356 -5.89 -13.73 1.16
C LEU A 356 -6.78 -12.67 0.49
N ASP A 357 -7.76 -13.09 -0.33
CA ASP A 357 -8.74 -12.22 -1.00
C ASP A 357 -9.59 -11.45 0.04
N THR A 358 -9.08 -10.27 0.41
CA THR A 358 -9.63 -9.37 1.42
C THR A 358 -10.14 -8.13 0.70
N ARG A 359 -11.42 -7.80 0.87
CA ARG A 359 -12.07 -6.69 0.16
C ARG A 359 -12.75 -5.76 1.14
N VAL A 360 -12.35 -4.50 1.05
CA VAL A 360 -13.07 -3.38 1.66
C VAL A 360 -14.17 -3.00 0.68
N GLU A 361 -15.42 -3.09 1.10
CA GLU A 361 -16.55 -2.92 0.19
C GLU A 361 -17.02 -1.47 0.18
N ASP A 362 -17.19 -0.94 -1.03
CA ASP A 362 -17.75 0.39 -1.25
C ASP A 362 -19.22 0.43 -0.83
N ALA A 363 -19.68 1.61 -0.42
CA ALA A 363 -21.06 1.84 0.01
C ALA A 363 -22.04 1.44 -1.10
N THR A 364 -22.62 0.24 -1.00
CA THR A 364 -23.80 -0.10 -1.79
C THR A 364 -24.99 0.72 -1.28
N ASN A 365 -26.03 0.91 -2.10
CA ASN A 365 -27.27 1.62 -1.73
C ASN A 365 -27.99 1.03 -0.48
N LYS A 366 -27.49 -0.06 0.10
CA LYS A 366 -28.02 -0.76 1.29
C LYS A 366 -27.12 -0.61 2.55
N GLY A 367 -26.03 0.15 2.47
CA GLY A 367 -25.09 0.43 3.57
C GLY A 367 -23.64 0.00 3.27
N ARG A 368 -22.71 0.38 4.15
CA ARG A 368 -21.29 -0.05 4.17
C ARG A 368 -21.16 -1.38 4.94
N ILE A 369 -20.58 -2.41 4.31
CA ILE A 369 -19.94 -3.54 5.04
C ILE A 369 -18.50 -3.11 5.19
N ASP A 370 -17.92 -3.30 6.37
CA ASP A 370 -16.58 -2.80 6.58
C ASP A 370 -15.51 -3.70 5.95
N LEU A 371 -15.71 -5.03 5.93
CA LEU A 371 -14.74 -5.96 5.36
C LEU A 371 -15.34 -7.30 4.93
N ALA A 372 -14.86 -7.84 3.81
CA ALA A 372 -15.11 -9.22 3.37
C ALA A 372 -13.79 -9.97 3.18
N LEU A 373 -13.70 -11.19 3.70
CA LEU A 373 -12.58 -12.10 3.50
C LEU A 373 -13.07 -13.36 2.82
N ARG A 374 -12.46 -13.73 1.71
CA ARG A 374 -12.77 -14.97 0.98
C ARG A 374 -11.62 -15.95 1.17
N TYR A 375 -11.96 -17.14 1.65
CA TYR A 375 -11.00 -18.21 1.84
C TYR A 375 -11.64 -19.54 1.45
N GLN A 376 -11.07 -20.20 0.44
CA GLN A 376 -11.62 -21.41 -0.16
C GLN A 376 -13.10 -21.19 -0.56
N ASN A 377 -13.98 -22.11 -0.19
CA ASN A 377 -15.41 -22.04 -0.45
C ASN A 377 -16.18 -21.32 0.67
N HIS A 378 -15.56 -20.36 1.38
CA HIS A 378 -16.19 -19.66 2.48
C HIS A 378 -15.93 -18.15 2.43
N VAL A 379 -16.93 -17.36 2.82
CA VAL A 379 -16.85 -15.90 2.89
C VAL A 379 -17.15 -15.44 4.32
N TYR A 380 -16.23 -14.68 4.89
CA TYR A 380 -16.38 -14.04 6.20
C TYR A 380 -16.67 -12.56 5.99
N LEU A 381 -17.79 -12.07 6.51
CA LEU A 381 -18.21 -10.67 6.41
C LEU A 381 -18.13 -10.02 7.78
N PHE A 382 -17.34 -8.97 7.92
CA PHE A 382 -17.11 -8.27 9.19
C PHE A 382 -17.82 -6.91 9.19
N GLU A 383 -18.44 -6.58 10.31
CA GLU A 383 -18.97 -5.25 10.62
C GLU A 383 -18.34 -4.76 11.93
N PHE A 384 -17.79 -3.54 11.93
CA PHE A 384 -17.16 -2.93 13.09
C PHE A 384 -18.07 -1.87 13.71
N LYS A 385 -18.02 -1.77 15.04
CA LYS A 385 -18.61 -0.67 15.78
C LYS A 385 -17.67 -0.19 16.87
N VAL A 386 -17.43 1.11 16.96
CA VAL A 386 -16.62 1.70 18.03
C VAL A 386 -17.54 2.42 19.01
N ILE A 387 -17.38 2.15 20.30
CA ILE A 387 -18.12 2.83 21.37
C ILE A 387 -17.18 3.48 22.38
N ALA A 388 -17.64 4.54 23.04
CA ALA A 388 -16.85 5.26 24.04
C ALA A 388 -16.76 4.53 25.40
N GLY A 389 -17.76 3.70 25.75
CA GLY A 389 -17.86 3.03 27.06
C GLY A 389 -17.49 1.55 27.06
N THR A 390 -17.70 0.87 28.19
CA THR A 390 -17.31 -0.52 28.44
C THR A 390 -18.44 -1.54 28.27
N ALA A 391 -19.70 -1.08 28.14
CA ALA A 391 -20.87 -1.94 28.08
C ALA A 391 -21.51 -1.97 26.68
N LEU A 392 -21.84 -3.17 26.21
CA LEU A 392 -22.62 -3.37 24.98
C LEU A 392 -24.03 -2.78 25.16
N PRO A 393 -24.57 -2.04 24.17
CA PRO A 393 -25.93 -1.50 24.25
C PRO A 393 -26.94 -2.64 24.36
N GLY A 394 -27.49 -2.86 25.56
CA GLY A 394 -28.42 -3.95 25.88
C GLY A 394 -28.14 -4.63 27.22
N GLN A 395 -26.89 -4.69 27.70
CA GLN A 395 -26.56 -5.26 29.02
C GLN A 395 -26.76 -4.26 30.17
N SER A 396 -26.66 -2.96 29.88
CA SER A 396 -26.87 -1.88 30.86
C SER A 396 -28.35 -1.70 31.26
N ALA A 397 -29.31 -2.12 30.43
CA ALA A 397 -30.73 -2.05 30.75
C ALA A 397 -31.14 -3.13 31.78
N GLN A 398 -30.58 -4.34 31.69
CA GLN A 398 -30.86 -5.43 32.64
C GLN A 398 -30.15 -5.22 34.00
N ALA A 399 -28.99 -4.56 34.01
CA ALA A 399 -28.29 -4.23 35.26
C ALA A 399 -29.00 -3.11 36.06
N ALA A 400 -29.65 -2.16 35.39
CA ALA A 400 -30.40 -1.07 36.03
C ALA A 400 -31.73 -1.54 36.65
N GLU A 401 -32.38 -2.57 36.09
CA GLU A 401 -33.58 -3.17 36.69
C GLU A 401 -33.24 -4.06 37.90
N ALA A 402 -32.07 -4.72 37.91
CA ALA A 402 -31.65 -5.55 39.04
C ALA A 402 -31.19 -4.74 40.27
N SER A 403 -30.72 -3.49 40.10
CA SER A 403 -30.22 -2.69 41.23
C SER A 403 -31.31 -1.89 41.98
N ASN A 404 -32.55 -1.87 41.47
CA ASN A 404 -33.64 -1.10 42.08
C ASN A 404 -34.58 -1.95 42.97
N ALA A 405 -34.32 -3.25 43.10
CA ALA A 405 -35.08 -4.18 43.94
C ALA A 405 -34.34 -4.47 45.26
N SER A 406 -34.13 -3.46 46.11
CA SER A 406 -33.61 -3.66 47.47
C SER A 406 -34.00 -2.52 48.42
N GLN A 407 -35.27 -2.48 48.83
CA GLN A 407 -35.69 -1.96 50.13
C GLN A 407 -36.87 -2.77 50.69
N PRO A 408 -36.90 -3.10 52.00
CA PRO A 408 -37.95 -3.93 52.58
C PRO A 408 -39.10 -3.07 53.12
N VAL A 409 -40.34 -3.44 52.81
CA VAL A 409 -41.52 -3.01 53.57
C VAL A 409 -42.37 -4.24 53.87
N LEU A 410 -42.52 -4.51 55.17
CA LEU A 410 -43.46 -5.48 55.71
C LEU A 410 -44.91 -5.01 55.48
N LYS A 411 -45.77 -5.90 54.98
CA LYS A 411 -47.07 -6.26 55.60
C LYS A 411 -47.86 -7.32 54.82
N ASP A 412 -48.28 -8.32 55.60
CA ASP A 412 -49.51 -9.13 55.60
C ASP A 412 -49.95 -9.98 54.39
N ALA A 413 -50.45 -11.16 54.78
CA ALA A 413 -50.83 -12.31 54.00
C ALA A 413 -52.16 -12.17 53.24
N THR A 414 -52.29 -12.86 52.10
CA THR A 414 -53.39 -13.81 51.78
C THR A 414 -53.16 -14.53 50.43
N GLU A 415 -53.82 -15.67 50.29
CA GLU A 415 -53.68 -16.80 49.36
C GLU A 415 -53.84 -16.54 47.83
N GLY A 416 -53.31 -17.46 47.01
CA GLY A 416 -53.88 -17.81 45.69
C GLY A 416 -52.90 -17.96 44.50
N SER A 417 -52.66 -19.20 44.04
CA SER A 417 -51.95 -19.64 42.81
C SER A 417 -52.65 -19.22 41.49
N PRO A 418 -52.14 -19.44 40.24
CA PRO A 418 -51.00 -20.27 39.82
C PRO A 418 -50.02 -19.66 38.79
N THR A 419 -48.93 -20.41 38.62
CA THR A 419 -47.77 -20.29 37.74
C THR A 419 -48.08 -20.20 36.24
N GLU A 420 -47.63 -19.12 35.58
CA GLU A 420 -47.39 -19.08 34.13
C GLU A 420 -45.89 -19.26 33.85
N SER A 421 -45.58 -20.24 33.01
CA SER A 421 -44.25 -20.54 32.50
C SER A 421 -43.85 -19.50 31.43
N THR A 422 -42.99 -18.56 31.79
CA THR A 422 -42.34 -17.67 30.82
C THR A 422 -41.13 -18.36 30.20
N THR A 423 -41.30 -18.79 28.95
CA THR A 423 -40.22 -19.12 28.02
C THR A 423 -39.26 -17.91 27.93
N PRO A 424 -37.93 -18.07 28.06
CA PRO A 424 -37.03 -16.93 27.94
C PRO A 424 -37.05 -16.42 26.50
N ALA A 425 -37.24 -15.10 26.35
CA ALA A 425 -37.14 -14.39 25.08
C ALA A 425 -35.74 -14.60 24.45
N PRO A 426 -35.63 -14.65 23.10
CA PRO A 426 -34.34 -14.82 22.44
C PRO A 426 -33.41 -13.66 22.83
N ALA A 427 -32.17 -13.99 23.20
CA ALA A 427 -31.16 -13.03 23.61
C ALA A 427 -30.99 -11.94 22.55
N ALA A 428 -31.11 -10.67 22.96
CA ALA A 428 -30.94 -9.53 22.07
C ALA A 428 -29.49 -9.49 21.55
N HIS A 429 -29.30 -9.78 20.26
CA HIS A 429 -28.03 -9.62 19.55
C HIS A 429 -27.51 -8.17 19.65
N SER A 430 -26.19 -7.97 19.61
CA SER A 430 -25.57 -6.64 19.63
C SER A 430 -26.02 -5.77 18.43
N PRO A 431 -25.89 -4.43 18.53
CA PRO A 431 -26.22 -3.54 17.43
C PRO A 431 -25.47 -3.78 16.10
N ALA A 432 -24.30 -4.44 16.14
CA ALA A 432 -23.52 -4.76 14.95
C ALA A 432 -24.14 -5.95 14.18
N LEU A 433 -24.54 -7.01 14.88
CA LEU A 433 -25.15 -8.19 14.27
C LEU A 433 -26.62 -7.96 13.87
N GLN A 434 -27.34 -7.06 14.55
CA GLN A 434 -28.71 -6.68 14.15
C GLN A 434 -28.78 -6.01 12.77
N GLN A 435 -27.70 -5.36 12.32
CA GLN A 435 -27.66 -4.68 11.02
C GLN A 435 -27.33 -5.60 9.84
N LEU A 436 -26.54 -6.65 10.07
CA LEU A 436 -25.96 -7.48 9.01
C LEU A 436 -27.01 -8.30 8.19
N PRO A 437 -28.01 -8.98 8.80
CA PRO A 437 -29.05 -9.68 8.04
C PRO A 437 -30.03 -8.72 7.32
N ALA A 438 -30.30 -7.55 7.92
CA ALA A 438 -31.29 -6.59 7.41
C ALA A 438 -30.82 -5.84 6.15
N LYS A 439 -29.51 -5.73 5.92
CA LYS A 439 -28.92 -5.00 4.80
C LYS A 439 -28.71 -5.86 3.53
N GLY A 440 -28.92 -7.19 3.59
CA GLY A 440 -28.89 -8.09 2.42
C GLY A 440 -27.49 -8.30 1.81
N TYR A 441 -26.45 -8.09 2.61
CA TYR A 441 -25.05 -8.10 2.18
C TYR A 441 -24.51 -9.45 1.73
N ALA A 442 -24.98 -10.53 2.37
CA ALA A 442 -24.60 -11.88 2.01
C ALA A 442 -25.08 -12.28 0.61
N ASP A 443 -26.12 -11.63 0.07
CA ASP A 443 -26.80 -12.07 -1.14
C ASP A 443 -25.89 -12.03 -2.38
N LYS A 444 -24.93 -11.10 -2.46
CA LYS A 444 -23.95 -11.06 -3.56
C LYS A 444 -22.92 -12.19 -3.52
N TYR A 445 -22.73 -12.82 -2.36
CA TYR A 445 -21.80 -13.94 -2.19
C TYR A 445 -22.49 -15.30 -2.17
N ARG A 446 -23.83 -15.33 -2.20
CA ARG A 446 -24.59 -16.58 -2.26
C ARG A 446 -24.29 -17.29 -3.58
N ALA A 447 -23.61 -18.42 -3.48
CA ALA A 447 -23.38 -19.34 -4.57
C ALA A 447 -23.47 -20.79 -4.05
N PRO A 448 -23.83 -21.77 -4.90
CA PRO A 448 -23.87 -23.17 -4.50
C PRO A 448 -22.55 -23.63 -3.90
N GLY A 449 -22.59 -24.22 -2.69
CA GLY A 449 -21.40 -24.73 -2.00
C GLY A 449 -20.49 -23.66 -1.42
N VAL A 450 -20.94 -22.40 -1.30
CA VAL A 450 -20.22 -21.33 -0.61
C VAL A 450 -20.83 -21.08 0.77
N GLY A 451 -20.07 -21.32 1.83
CA GLY A 451 -20.46 -20.96 3.19
C GLY A 451 -20.28 -19.46 3.45
N ILE A 452 -21.17 -18.85 4.23
CA ILE A 452 -21.07 -17.43 4.59
C ILE A 452 -21.15 -17.30 6.11
N THR A 453 -20.20 -16.60 6.73
CA THR A 453 -20.23 -16.25 8.15
C THR A 453 -20.20 -14.73 8.31
N LEU A 454 -21.19 -14.21 9.01
CA LEU A 454 -21.28 -12.83 9.43
C LEU A 454 -20.63 -12.67 10.81
N ILE A 455 -19.78 -11.66 11.00
CA ILE A 455 -19.03 -11.41 12.23
C ILE A 455 -19.23 -9.94 12.62
N GLY A 456 -19.91 -9.70 13.74
CA GLY A 456 -20.07 -8.36 14.32
C GLY A 456 -19.06 -8.12 15.43
N ILE A 457 -18.29 -7.03 15.33
CA ILE A 457 -17.20 -6.71 16.26
C ILE A 457 -17.46 -5.34 16.88
N THR A 458 -17.38 -5.26 18.21
CA THR A 458 -17.49 -3.99 18.93
C THR A 458 -16.21 -3.68 19.69
N PHE A 459 -15.62 -2.51 19.42
CA PHE A 459 -14.44 -1.98 20.09
C PHE A 459 -14.85 -0.94 21.15
N SER A 460 -14.14 -0.91 22.27
CA SER A 460 -14.25 0.15 23.27
C SER A 460 -13.05 1.08 23.19
N LYS A 461 -13.27 2.39 23.06
CA LYS A 461 -12.19 3.39 23.18
C LYS A 461 -11.59 3.44 24.59
N GLN A 462 -12.38 3.08 25.61
CA GLN A 462 -11.95 3.07 27.01
C GLN A 462 -11.10 1.85 27.33
N GLU A 463 -11.56 0.64 26.98
CA GLU A 463 -10.80 -0.61 27.20
C GLU A 463 -9.68 -0.81 26.18
N ARG A 464 -9.73 -0.06 25.06
CA ARG A 464 -8.80 -0.14 23.93
C ARG A 464 -8.69 -1.54 23.33
N ASN A 465 -9.78 -2.30 23.43
CA ASN A 465 -9.86 -3.67 22.99
C ASN A 465 -11.28 -3.99 22.47
N ILE A 466 -11.42 -5.17 21.88
CA ILE A 466 -12.70 -5.77 21.50
C ILE A 466 -13.47 -6.12 22.78
N ILE A 467 -14.70 -5.65 22.87
CA ILE A 467 -15.63 -5.93 23.98
C ILE A 467 -16.86 -6.72 23.53
N GLY A 468 -17.03 -6.93 22.22
CA GLY A 468 -18.08 -7.76 21.65
C GLY A 468 -17.61 -8.45 20.37
N TRP A 469 -17.89 -9.75 20.28
CA TRP A 469 -17.66 -10.58 19.10
C TRP A 469 -18.83 -11.53 18.94
N GLU A 470 -19.62 -11.34 17.89
CA GLU A 470 -20.79 -12.16 17.60
C GLU A 470 -20.67 -12.76 16.20
N THR A 471 -21.13 -14.00 16.03
CA THR A 471 -21.06 -14.68 14.73
C THR A 471 -22.41 -15.26 14.34
N LEU A 472 -22.72 -15.22 13.05
CA LEU A 472 -23.89 -15.84 12.46
C LEU A 472 -23.49 -16.53 11.15
N SER A 473 -23.57 -17.86 11.12
CA SER A 473 -23.34 -18.60 9.88
C SER A 473 -24.64 -18.75 9.10
N LEU A 474 -24.58 -18.45 7.80
CA LEU A 474 -25.68 -18.59 6.86
C LEU A 474 -25.46 -19.85 6.05
N SER A 475 -26.52 -20.64 5.92
CA SER A 475 -26.59 -21.79 5.02
C SER A 475 -27.08 -21.43 3.62
#